data_AF-A0A7Y5RK98-F1
#
_entry.id   AF-A0A7Y5RK98-F1
#
_cell.length_a   1.000
_cell.length_b   1.000
_cell.length_c   1.000
_cell.angle_alpha   90.00
_cell.angle_beta   90.00
_cell.angle_gamma   90.00
#
_symmetry.space_group_name_H-M   'P 1'
#
loop_
_entity.id
_entity.type
_entity.pdbx_description
1 polymer ?
#
loop_
_entity_poly.entity_id
_entity_poly.type
_entity_poly.pdbx_seq_one_letter_code
_entity_poly.pdbx_strand_id
1 'polypeptide(L)' 'LSPYIVLLDGEGEAARLVIIDWPQVVDVIGNPHGPEFLERDTRNMCDWFTRRGYAVDEGLLFGDLIAAATSRW' A
#
# COMPACT_ATOMS: atom_id res chain seq x y z
N LEU A 1 -3.37 6.39 -0.22
CA LEU A 1 -4.11 5.12 -0.29
C LEU A 1 -4.77 4.83 1.05
N SER A 2 -6.01 4.38 0.99
CA SER A 2 -6.81 3.95 2.14
C SER A 2 -7.55 2.66 1.75
N PRO A 3 -7.82 1.74 2.69
CA PRO A 3 -8.51 0.48 2.41
C PRO A 3 -9.85 0.63 1.70
N TYR A 4 -10.55 1.76 1.87
CA TYR A 4 -11.82 2.04 1.19
C TYR A 4 -11.68 2.22 -0.33
N ILE A 5 -10.45 2.42 -0.80
CA ILE A 5 -10.09 2.63 -2.20
C ILE A 5 -9.42 1.36 -2.77
N VAL A 6 -9.50 0.24 -2.04
CA VAL A 6 -9.01 -1.07 -2.47
C VAL A 6 -10.20 -2.04 -2.54
N LEU A 7 -10.49 -2.53 -3.74
CA LEU A 7 -11.49 -3.56 -3.98
C LEU A 7 -10.81 -4.94 -4.03
N LEU A 8 -11.58 -5.98 -3.72
CA LEU A 8 -11.21 -7.36 -3.97
C LEU A 8 -12.01 -7.85 -5.18
N ASP A 9 -11.33 -8.27 -6.24
CA ASP A 9 -11.97 -8.87 -7.42
C ASP A 9 -11.64 -10.36 -7.51
N GLY A 10 -12.66 -11.19 -7.72
CA GLY A 10 -12.56 -12.64 -7.73
C GLY A 10 -12.70 -13.31 -6.35
N GLU A 11 -12.57 -14.64 -6.33
CA GLU A 11 -12.72 -15.47 -5.13
C GLU A 11 -11.58 -16.50 -5.01
N GLY A 12 -11.37 -17.02 -3.80
CA GLY A 12 -10.37 -18.05 -3.52
C GLY A 12 -8.95 -17.61 -3.92
N GLU A 13 -8.21 -18.52 -4.56
CA GLU A 13 -6.83 -18.26 -5.01
C GLU A 13 -6.72 -17.30 -6.20
N ALA A 14 -7.83 -17.06 -6.92
CA ALA A 14 -7.85 -16.13 -8.05
C ALA A 14 -8.16 -14.68 -7.63
N ALA A 15 -8.42 -14.45 -6.34
CA ALA A 15 -8.73 -13.13 -5.83
C ALA A 15 -7.53 -12.18 -5.98
N ARG A 16 -7.79 -10.96 -6.45
CA ARG A 16 -6.77 -9.91 -6.60
C ARG A 16 -7.24 -8.59 -6.03
N LEU A 17 -6.30 -7.83 -5.50
CA LEU A 17 -6.55 -6.46 -5.06
C LEU A 17 -6.60 -5.53 -6.26
N VAL A 18 -7.62 -4.68 -6.30
CA VAL A 18 -7.80 -3.64 -7.32
C VAL A 18 -7.81 -2.29 -6.63
N ILE A 19 -6.80 -1.46 -6.92
CA ILE A 19 -6.74 -0.09 -6.42
C ILE A 19 -7.56 0.79 -7.36
N ILE A 20 -8.47 1.58 -6.80
CA ILE A 20 -9.35 2.48 -7.57
C ILE A 20 -9.07 3.95 -7.21
N ASP A 21 -9.88 4.86 -7.76
CA ASP A 21 -9.91 6.29 -7.44
C ASP A 21 -8.52 6.94 -7.34
N TRP A 22 -7.86 7.08 -8.50
CA TRP A 22 -6.46 7.46 -8.57
C TRP A 22 -6.17 8.85 -9.18
N PRO A 23 -6.82 9.96 -8.72
CA PRO A 23 -6.39 11.29 -9.14
C PRO A 23 -5.07 11.74 -8.47
N GLN A 24 -4.61 11.04 -7.42
CA GLN A 24 -3.48 11.46 -6.57
C GLN A 24 -2.25 10.53 -6.67
N VAL A 25 -2.01 9.88 -7.82
CA VAL A 25 -0.77 9.09 -8.03
C VAL A 25 0.43 10.04 -7.97
N VAL A 26 1.45 9.68 -7.20
CA VAL A 26 2.74 10.37 -7.23
C VAL A 26 3.86 9.35 -7.41
N ASP A 27 4.94 9.82 -8.04
CA ASP A 27 6.15 9.04 -8.13
C ASP A 27 6.81 8.91 -6.76
N VAL A 28 7.13 7.69 -6.32
CA VAL A 28 7.73 7.46 -4.99
C VAL A 28 9.19 7.90 -4.93
N ILE A 29 9.93 7.83 -6.03
CA ILE A 29 11.38 8.12 -6.08
C ILE A 29 11.64 9.55 -6.59
N GLY A 30 10.92 9.95 -7.64
CA GLY A 30 11.07 11.26 -8.28
C GLY A 30 10.39 12.41 -7.52
N ASN A 31 9.42 12.14 -6.64
CA ASN A 31 8.80 13.16 -5.80
C ASN A 31 9.55 13.27 -4.46
N PRO A 32 10.01 14.47 -4.05
CA PRO A 32 10.64 14.67 -2.74
C PRO A 32 9.79 14.20 -1.55
N HIS A 33 8.46 14.25 -1.67
CA HIS A 33 7.51 13.79 -0.66
C HIS A 33 7.00 12.35 -0.89
N GLY A 34 7.50 11.68 -1.93
CA GLY A 34 7.08 10.33 -2.32
C GLY A 34 7.17 9.30 -1.18
N PRO A 35 8.32 9.19 -0.47
CA PRO A 35 8.45 8.27 0.66
C PRO A 35 7.46 8.55 1.79
N GLU A 36 7.19 9.81 2.10
CA GLU A 36 6.25 10.22 3.15
C GLU A 36 4.81 9.81 2.81
N PHE A 37 4.41 9.95 1.54
CA PHE A 37 3.12 9.48 1.07
C PHE A 37 3.01 7.95 1.12
N LEU A 38 4.07 7.23 0.74
CA LEU A 38 4.10 5.77 0.81
C LEU A 38 4.04 5.26 2.25
N GLU A 39 4.75 5.90 3.18
CA GLU A 39 4.71 5.57 4.61
C GLU A 39 3.30 5.74 5.17
N ARG A 40 2.67 6.90 4.91
CA ARG A 40 1.28 7.16 5.33
C ARG A 40 0.31 6.11 4.79
N ASP A 41 0.47 5.75 3.53
CA ASP A 41 -0.38 4.78 2.85
C ASP A 41 -0.19 3.37 3.43
N THR A 42 1.05 3.01 3.73
CA THR A 42 1.42 1.75 4.41
C THR A 42 0.77 1.68 5.78
N ARG A 43 0.94 2.72 6.61
CA ARG A 43 0.30 2.83 7.92
C ARG A 43 -1.21 2.66 7.86
N ASN A 44 -1.88 3.37 6.96
CA ASN A 44 -3.34 3.31 6.82
C ASN A 44 -3.83 1.88 6.50
N MET A 45 -3.09 1.13 5.69
CA MET A 45 -3.42 -0.25 5.36
C MET A 45 -3.15 -1.18 6.55
N CYS A 46 -1.97 -1.07 7.17
CA CYS A 46 -1.59 -1.86 8.35
C CYS A 46 -2.61 -1.69 9.48
N ASP A 47 -2.96 -0.44 9.83
CA ASP A 47 -3.94 -0.12 10.87
C ASP A 47 -5.28 -0.81 10.63
N TRP A 48 -5.74 -0.86 9.38
CA TRP A 48 -7.02 -1.46 9.04
C TRP A 48 -7.05 -2.98 9.22
N PHE A 49 -5.95 -3.65 8.89
CA PHE A 49 -5.78 -5.09 9.11
C PHE A 49 -5.57 -5.40 10.60
N THR A 50 -4.75 -4.62 11.29
CA THR A 50 -4.52 -4.75 12.74
C THR A 50 -5.81 -4.60 13.53
N ARG A 51 -6.67 -3.65 13.17
CA ARG A 51 -8.01 -3.51 13.77
C ARG A 51 -8.94 -4.70 13.55
N ARG A 52 -8.61 -5.60 12.61
CA ARG A 52 -9.34 -6.85 12.32
C ARG A 52 -8.68 -8.09 12.92
N GLY A 53 -7.65 -7.91 13.75
CA GLY A 53 -6.97 -8.98 14.47
C GLY A 53 -5.79 -9.60 13.73
N TYR A 54 -5.37 -9.05 12.58
CA TYR A 54 -4.18 -9.51 11.88
C TYR A 54 -2.93 -8.85 12.47
N ALA A 55 -1.88 -9.64 12.71
CA ALA A 55 -0.57 -9.09 13.09
C ALA A 55 0.16 -8.64 11.82
N VAL A 56 0.20 -7.33 11.58
CA VAL A 56 0.89 -6.73 10.42
C VAL A 56 1.99 -5.81 10.93
N ASP A 57 3.19 -5.95 10.38
CA ASP A 57 4.34 -5.10 10.68
C ASP A 57 4.44 -3.98 9.62
N GLU A 58 4.18 -2.74 10.06
CA GLU A 58 4.25 -1.54 9.21
C GLU A 58 5.66 -1.30 8.67
N GLY A 59 6.68 -1.47 9.51
CA GLY A 59 8.08 -1.20 9.13
C GLY A 59 8.59 -2.20 8.10
N LEU A 60 8.22 -3.48 8.26
CA LEU A 60 8.54 -4.52 7.30
C LEU A 60 7.85 -4.25 5.95
N LEU A 61 6.53 -3.99 5.96
CA LEU A 61 5.78 -3.72 4.72
C LEU A 61 6.32 -2.48 4.00
N PHE A 62 6.61 -1.41 4.74
CA PHE A 62 7.16 -0.18 4.15
C PHE A 62 8.54 -0.44 3.53
N GLY A 63 9.41 -1.19 4.23
CA GLY A 63 10.71 -1.61 3.72
C GLY A 63 10.60 -2.39 2.42
N ASP A 64 9.70 -3.37 2.35
CA ASP A 64 9.44 -4.16 1.14
C ASP A 64 8.95 -3.28 -0.02
N LEU A 65 8.06 -2.32 0.25
CA LEU A 65 7.55 -1.39 -0.76
C LEU A 65 8.64 -0.45 -1.29
N ILE A 66 9.52 0.07 -0.44
CA ILE A 66 10.67 0.88 -0.86
C ILE A 66 11.66 0.05 -1.69
N ALA A 67 11.95 -1.18 -1.28
CA ALA A 67 12.79 -2.09 -2.06
C ALA A 67 12.17 -2.41 -3.43
N ALA A 68 10.86 -2.64 -3.48
CA ALA A 68 10.13 -2.86 -4.72
C ALA A 68 10.12 -1.61 -5.63
N ALA A 69 9.98 -0.42 -5.05
CA ALA A 69 10.05 0.83 -5.80
C ALA A 69 11.45 1.02 -6.39
N THR A 70 12.50 0.88 -5.58
CA THR A 70 13.89 1.10 -6.02
C THR A 70 14.41 0.04 -7.00
N SER A 71 13.93 -1.21 -6.93
CA SER A 71 14.35 -2.27 -7.86
C SER A 71 13.77 -2.15 -9.28
N ARG A 72 12.76 -1.29 -9.46
CA ARG A 72 12.05 -1.09 -10.75
C ARG A 72 12.45 0.22 -11.46
N TRP A 73 13.42 0.94 -10.92
CA TRP A 73 13.98 2.16 -11.48
C TRP A 73 15.24 1.90 -12.30
#